data_AF-A0A942C0I5-F1
#
_entry.id   AF-A0A942C0I5-F1
#
_cell.length_a   1.000
_cell.length_b   1.000
_cell.length_c   1.000
_cell.angle_alpha   90.00
_cell.angle_beta   90.00
_cell.angle_gamma   90.00
#
_symmetry.space_group_name_H-M   'P 1'
#
loop_
_entity.id
_entity.type
_entity.pdbx_description
1 polymer ?
#
loop_
_entity_poly.entity_id
_entity_poly.type
_entity_poly.pdbx_seq_one_letter_code
_entity_poly.pdbx_strand_id
1 'polypeptide(L)'
;MSIRNLCGWMLFVAMVTTMAVAQDSTAAKNSIQVIATYQVAHDHAVSTGKGELRITDTGIEFKGEDKEEARHSRAWRDEDIKRLAISRHELRVTVYEAAPLPIIPRKAPFTDGKAIRTGTEHDYVFRLREGEITPEVVQQLLTRFHRPIETGVLPGNETEAGRLLFEIPVFHRQRAGGKSGWLRVYEQYVVFNADDTGGARFWRYADIRDIGQLGRYQFELATWEGQLGVDGKSYVFDLKRPMTEAEYDSLWKKVYEQGRKMGLRPAPTLKQ
;
A
#
# COMPACT_ATOMS: atom_id res chain seq x y z
N MET A 1 -9.87 69.24 46.00
CA MET A 1 -11.30 69.37 46.41
C MET A 1 -12.02 68.17 45.83
N SER A 2 -12.17 67.07 46.57
CA SER A 2 -13.36 66.74 47.41
C SER A 2 -14.65 66.91 46.60
N ILE A 3 -15.43 65.85 46.34
CA ILE A 3 -16.31 65.21 47.33
C ILE A 3 -16.59 63.74 46.93
N ARG A 4 -16.53 62.86 47.94
CA ARG A 4 -17.03 61.49 47.98
C ARG A 4 -18.57 61.50 47.96
N ASN A 5 -19.21 60.47 47.40
CA ASN A 5 -20.38 59.88 48.04
C ASN A 5 -20.57 58.41 47.68
N LEU A 6 -20.77 57.62 48.74
CA LEU A 6 -21.14 56.22 48.77
C LEU A 6 -22.64 56.05 48.52
N CYS A 7 -23.02 54.93 47.91
CA CYS A 7 -24.22 54.11 48.16
C CYS A 7 -24.18 53.00 47.09
N GLY A 8 -24.42 51.73 47.32
CA GLY A 8 -25.03 51.00 48.42
C GLY A 8 -25.53 49.69 47.80
N TRP A 9 -25.05 48.57 48.34
CA TRP A 9 -25.63 47.23 48.35
C TRP A 9 -26.56 46.76 47.21
N MET A 10 -26.17 45.67 46.54
CA MET A 10 -26.93 44.41 46.59
C MET A 10 -26.07 43.26 46.05
N LEU A 11 -25.70 42.33 46.94
CA LEU A 11 -25.27 40.99 46.56
C LEU A 11 -26.46 40.27 45.92
N PHE A 12 -26.34 39.92 44.63
CA PHE A 12 -27.13 38.84 44.05
C PHE A 12 -26.27 37.59 43.99
N VAL A 13 -26.46 36.71 44.97
CA VAL A 13 -26.00 35.32 44.93
C VAL A 13 -26.90 34.60 43.93
N ALA A 14 -26.46 34.51 42.68
CA ALA A 14 -27.08 33.60 41.71
C ALA A 14 -26.47 32.21 41.91
N MET A 15 -27.19 31.35 42.64
CA MET A 15 -27.01 29.90 42.58
C MET A 15 -27.23 29.46 41.13
N VAL A 16 -26.14 29.19 40.41
CA VAL A 16 -26.23 28.44 39.15
C VAL A 16 -26.16 26.96 39.54
N THR A 17 -27.34 26.35 39.58
CA THR A 17 -27.50 24.90 39.73
C THR A 17 -26.79 24.20 38.58
N THR A 18 -25.77 23.42 38.92
CA THR A 18 -25.07 22.49 38.02
C THR A 18 -26.08 21.50 37.46
N MET A 19 -26.46 21.63 36.19
CA MET A 19 -26.97 20.51 35.42
C MET A 19 -25.81 19.95 34.63
N ALA A 20 -25.12 18.97 35.23
CA ALA A 20 -24.29 18.05 34.48
C ALA A 20 -25.23 17.25 33.57
N VAL A 21 -25.38 17.69 32.32
CA VAL A 21 -25.89 16.83 31.26
C VAL A 21 -24.84 15.74 31.10
N ALA A 22 -25.11 14.58 31.70
CA ALA A 22 -24.44 13.35 31.33
C ALA A 22 -24.73 13.13 29.84
N GLN A 23 -23.82 13.57 28.97
CA GLN A 23 -23.80 13.13 27.60
C GLN A 23 -23.48 11.65 27.64
N ASP A 24 -24.56 10.87 27.56
CA ASP A 24 -24.58 9.44 27.34
C ASP A 24 -23.74 9.16 26.09
N SER A 25 -22.46 8.88 26.32
CA SER A 25 -21.46 8.64 25.29
C SER A 25 -21.50 7.18 24.91
N THR A 26 -22.67 6.73 24.44
CA THR A 26 -22.90 5.34 24.03
C THR A 26 -23.62 5.27 22.67
N ALA A 27 -23.17 6.07 21.70
CA ALA A 27 -23.50 5.86 20.29
C ALA A 27 -22.51 6.52 19.33
N ALA A 28 -21.21 6.26 19.48
CA ALA A 28 -20.29 6.41 18.36
C ALA A 28 -20.59 5.28 17.36
N LYS A 29 -21.61 5.48 16.51
CA LYS A 29 -21.71 4.75 15.25
C LYS A 29 -20.43 5.09 14.47
N ASN A 30 -19.52 4.13 14.33
CA ASN A 30 -18.38 4.19 13.41
C ASN A 30 -18.87 4.69 12.05
N SER A 31 -18.69 5.98 11.78
CA SER A 31 -18.95 6.55 10.47
C SER A 31 -17.78 6.15 9.58
N ILE A 32 -17.95 5.07 8.81
CA ILE A 32 -17.00 4.64 7.79
C ILE A 32 -16.80 5.82 6.83
N GLN A 33 -15.65 6.49 6.90
CA GLN A 33 -15.36 7.59 5.98
C GLN A 33 -14.94 7.02 4.63
N VAL A 34 -15.60 7.47 3.55
CA VAL A 34 -15.24 7.08 2.19
C VAL A 34 -14.13 8.01 1.72
N ILE A 35 -12.94 7.45 1.51
CA ILE A 35 -11.76 8.15 1.00
C ILE A 35 -11.92 8.44 -0.49
N ALA A 36 -12.31 7.43 -1.27
CA ALA A 36 -12.48 7.54 -2.71
C ALA A 36 -13.52 6.54 -3.23
N THR A 37 -14.18 6.90 -4.32
CA THR A 37 -15.13 6.03 -5.03
C THR A 37 -14.80 6.02 -6.50
N TYR A 38 -14.71 4.83 -7.09
CA TYR A 38 -14.36 4.62 -8.49
C TYR A 38 -15.38 3.72 -9.17
N GLN A 39 -15.71 4.05 -10.42
CA GLN A 39 -16.44 3.14 -11.30
C GLN A 39 -15.43 2.18 -11.94
N VAL A 40 -15.58 0.89 -11.67
CA VAL A 40 -14.60 -0.13 -12.07
C VAL A 40 -15.24 -1.24 -12.90
N ALA A 41 -14.43 -1.85 -13.73
CA ALA A 41 -14.69 -3.15 -14.34
C ALA A 41 -13.78 -4.19 -13.68
N HIS A 42 -14.29 -5.39 -13.43
CA HIS A 42 -13.49 -6.53 -13.01
C HIS A 42 -13.72 -7.70 -13.95
N ASP A 43 -12.66 -8.48 -14.17
CA ASP A 43 -12.73 -9.64 -15.07
C ASP A 43 -13.32 -10.84 -14.31
N HIS A 44 -14.40 -11.42 -14.84
CA HIS A 44 -14.83 -12.78 -14.51
C HIS A 44 -14.10 -13.78 -15.41
N ALA A 45 -14.19 -15.06 -15.06
CA ALA A 45 -13.65 -16.14 -15.89
C ALA A 45 -14.22 -16.18 -17.34
N VAL A 46 -15.36 -15.52 -17.60
CA VAL A 46 -16.08 -15.55 -18.89
C VAL A 46 -16.66 -14.20 -19.34
N SER A 47 -16.76 -13.19 -18.46
CA SER A 47 -17.35 -11.87 -18.78
C SER A 47 -16.67 -10.75 -18.00
N THR A 48 -17.02 -9.49 -18.27
CA THR A 48 -16.52 -8.32 -17.52
C THR A 48 -17.66 -7.77 -16.67
N GLY A 49 -17.54 -7.88 -15.35
CA GLY A 49 -18.51 -7.36 -14.40
C GLY A 49 -18.26 -5.89 -14.08
N LYS A 50 -19.32 -5.09 -13.99
CA LYS A 50 -19.24 -3.66 -13.64
C LYS A 50 -19.69 -3.44 -12.21
N GLY A 51 -19.05 -2.48 -11.57
CA GLY A 51 -19.46 -2.07 -10.24
C GLY A 51 -18.71 -0.86 -9.74
N GLU A 52 -18.98 -0.55 -8.50
CA GLU A 52 -18.43 0.58 -7.77
C GLU A 52 -17.45 0.08 -6.73
N LEU A 53 -16.24 0.63 -6.74
CA LEU A 53 -15.19 0.36 -5.77
C LEU A 53 -15.06 1.56 -4.83
N ARG A 54 -15.29 1.33 -3.54
CA ARG A 54 -15.16 2.33 -2.48
C ARG A 54 -13.94 1.99 -1.63
N ILE A 55 -13.02 2.95 -1.55
CA ILE A 55 -11.93 2.91 -0.58
C ILE A 55 -12.43 3.66 0.65
N THR A 56 -12.57 2.95 1.76
CA THR A 56 -12.99 3.53 3.03
C THR A 56 -11.79 3.75 3.94
N ASP A 57 -11.98 4.31 5.13
CA ASP A 57 -10.96 4.46 6.17
C ASP A 57 -10.48 3.14 6.78
N THR A 58 -11.33 2.10 6.80
CA THR A 58 -11.00 0.79 7.39
C THR A 58 -10.82 -0.37 6.40
N GLY A 59 -11.07 -0.15 5.11
CA GLY A 59 -10.93 -1.20 4.11
C GLY A 59 -11.24 -0.78 2.68
N ILE A 60 -11.64 -1.77 1.87
CA ILE A 60 -12.03 -1.63 0.47
C ILE A 60 -13.34 -2.41 0.25
N GLU A 61 -14.33 -1.77 -0.35
CA GLU A 61 -15.62 -2.37 -0.68
C GLU A 61 -15.86 -2.35 -2.19
N PHE A 62 -16.29 -3.48 -2.73
CA PHE A 62 -16.79 -3.60 -4.10
C PHE A 62 -18.29 -3.87 -4.08
N LYS A 63 -19.05 -3.12 -4.87
CA LYS A 63 -20.49 -3.31 -5.08
C LYS A 63 -20.79 -3.47 -6.56
N GLY A 64 -21.31 -4.63 -6.94
CA GLY A 64 -21.73 -4.88 -8.31
C GLY A 64 -22.96 -4.04 -8.71
N GLU A 65 -22.99 -3.59 -9.95
CA GLU A 65 -24.05 -2.70 -10.48
C GLU A 65 -25.39 -3.45 -10.69
N ASP A 66 -25.33 -4.67 -11.21
CA ASP A 66 -26.51 -5.48 -11.54
C ASP A 66 -26.87 -6.52 -10.46
N LYS A 67 -28.08 -7.10 -10.50
CA LYS A 67 -28.51 -8.13 -9.53
C LYS A 67 -27.60 -9.37 -9.49
N GLU A 68 -26.98 -9.72 -10.62
CA GLU A 68 -26.01 -10.82 -10.68
C GLU A 68 -24.66 -10.39 -10.10
N GLU A 69 -24.19 -9.20 -10.45
CA GLU A 69 -22.96 -8.59 -9.92
C GLU A 69 -23.06 -8.26 -8.42
N ALA A 70 -24.26 -7.96 -7.92
CA ALA A 70 -24.51 -7.70 -6.51
C ALA A 70 -24.17 -8.91 -5.63
N ARG A 71 -24.28 -10.15 -6.17
CA ARG A 71 -23.84 -11.38 -5.48
C ARG A 71 -22.31 -11.45 -5.32
N HIS A 72 -21.60 -10.72 -6.16
CA HIS A 72 -20.14 -10.55 -6.12
C HIS A 72 -19.72 -9.33 -5.29
N SER A 73 -20.65 -8.60 -4.67
CA SER A 73 -20.30 -7.54 -3.73
C SER A 73 -19.52 -8.13 -2.56
N ARG A 74 -18.40 -7.49 -2.23
CA ARG A 74 -17.48 -7.92 -1.17
C ARG A 74 -16.94 -6.69 -0.47
N ALA A 75 -16.64 -6.86 0.81
CA ALA A 75 -15.98 -5.85 1.62
C ALA A 75 -14.83 -6.53 2.33
N TRP A 76 -13.64 -5.95 2.22
CA TRP A 76 -12.42 -6.44 2.85
C TRP A 76 -11.91 -5.38 3.80
N ARG A 77 -11.60 -5.78 5.03
CA ARG A 77 -10.87 -4.94 5.97
C ARG A 77 -9.39 -4.95 5.62
N ASP A 78 -8.65 -3.95 6.07
CA ASP A 78 -7.20 -3.89 5.85
C ASP A 78 -6.47 -5.15 6.39
N GLU A 79 -7.00 -5.80 7.43
CA GLU A 79 -6.46 -7.04 8.00
C GLU A 79 -6.64 -8.28 7.09
N ASP A 80 -7.70 -8.29 6.29
CA ASP A 80 -8.04 -9.40 5.37
C ASP A 80 -7.27 -9.30 4.04
N ILE A 81 -6.75 -8.11 3.73
CA ILE A 81 -5.97 -7.85 2.54
C ILE A 81 -4.52 -8.28 2.80
N LYS A 82 -4.06 -9.26 2.02
CA LYS A 82 -2.67 -9.72 2.05
C LYS A 82 -1.75 -8.76 1.29
N ARG A 83 -2.16 -8.35 0.09
CA ARG A 83 -1.36 -7.49 -0.81
C ARG A 83 -2.27 -6.50 -1.54
N LEU A 84 -1.73 -5.31 -1.80
CA LEU A 84 -2.38 -4.28 -2.61
C LEU A 84 -1.41 -3.84 -3.69
N ALA A 85 -1.84 -3.88 -4.96
CA ALA A 85 -1.09 -3.32 -6.07
C ALA A 85 -1.89 -2.20 -6.73
N ILE A 86 -1.27 -1.03 -6.90
CA ILE A 86 -1.90 0.21 -7.34
C ILE A 86 -1.19 0.72 -8.59
N SER A 87 -1.97 0.98 -9.63
CA SER A 87 -1.56 1.72 -10.83
C SER A 87 -2.58 2.83 -11.10
N ARG A 88 -2.28 3.78 -11.98
CA ARG A 88 -3.19 4.91 -12.28
C ARG A 88 -4.62 4.48 -12.61
N HIS A 89 -4.77 3.35 -13.31
CA HIS A 89 -6.05 2.85 -13.81
C HIS A 89 -6.38 1.42 -13.36
N GLU A 90 -5.58 0.82 -12.49
CA GLU A 90 -5.79 -0.56 -12.02
C GLU A 90 -5.52 -0.64 -10.52
N LEU A 91 -6.44 -1.28 -9.79
CA LEU A 91 -6.25 -1.69 -8.40
C LEU A 91 -6.37 -3.20 -8.31
N ARG A 92 -5.36 -3.85 -7.75
CA ARG A 92 -5.37 -5.28 -7.46
C ARG A 92 -5.37 -5.51 -5.95
N VAL A 93 -6.35 -6.27 -5.49
CA VAL A 93 -6.51 -6.64 -4.07
C VAL A 93 -6.32 -8.15 -3.96
N THR A 94 -5.26 -8.57 -3.28
CA THR A 94 -5.04 -9.97 -2.92
C THR A 94 -5.48 -10.19 -1.48
N VAL A 95 -6.36 -11.15 -1.26
CA VAL A 95 -6.95 -11.42 0.06
C VAL A 95 -6.56 -12.79 0.60
N TYR A 96 -6.64 -12.96 1.92
CA TYR A 96 -6.46 -14.25 2.61
C TYR A 96 -7.66 -15.21 2.41
N GLU A 97 -8.15 -15.33 1.19
CA GLU A 97 -9.18 -16.28 0.81
C GLU A 97 -8.58 -17.39 -0.04
N ALA A 98 -8.94 -18.64 0.25
CA ALA A 98 -8.55 -19.77 -0.59
C ALA A 98 -9.36 -19.73 -1.89
N ALA A 99 -8.70 -19.38 -2.98
CA ALA A 99 -9.26 -19.43 -4.31
C ALA A 99 -9.66 -20.87 -4.66
N PRO A 100 -10.87 -21.09 -5.20
CA PRO A 100 -11.21 -22.37 -5.80
C PRO A 100 -10.37 -22.54 -7.08
N LEU A 101 -9.48 -23.54 -7.10
CA LEU A 101 -8.74 -23.88 -8.31
C LEU A 101 -9.73 -24.25 -9.44
N PRO A 102 -9.53 -23.75 -10.68
CA PRO A 102 -10.30 -24.25 -11.81
C PRO A 102 -10.00 -25.74 -11.98
N ILE A 103 -11.06 -26.53 -12.20
CA ILE A 103 -10.95 -27.95 -12.49
C ILE A 103 -10.19 -28.07 -13.82
N ILE A 104 -8.89 -28.36 -13.77
CA ILE A 104 -8.18 -28.91 -14.93
C ILE A 104 -8.64 -30.37 -15.00
N PRO A 105 -9.38 -30.81 -16.04
CA PRO A 105 -9.72 -32.21 -16.21
C PRO A 105 -8.48 -32.96 -16.72
N ARG A 106 -7.43 -33.03 -15.89
CA ARG A 106 -6.43 -34.07 -16.00
C ARG A 106 -6.65 -34.95 -14.79
N LYS A 107 -7.13 -36.18 -15.05
CA LYS A 107 -7.08 -37.29 -14.10
C LYS A 107 -5.64 -37.42 -13.60
N ALA A 108 -5.27 -36.71 -12.55
CA ALA A 108 -4.08 -37.00 -11.80
C ALA A 108 -4.28 -38.38 -11.18
N PRO A 109 -3.39 -39.37 -11.36
CA PRO A 109 -3.64 -40.77 -10.99
C PRO A 109 -3.81 -41.04 -9.50
N PHE A 110 -3.75 -40.00 -8.65
CA PHE A 110 -3.62 -40.12 -7.19
C PHE A 110 -4.65 -39.28 -6.42
N THR A 111 -5.75 -38.87 -7.04
CA THR A 111 -6.82 -38.10 -6.39
C THR A 111 -8.19 -38.67 -6.71
N ASP A 112 -9.00 -38.97 -5.69
CA ASP A 112 -10.37 -39.52 -5.76
C ASP A 112 -11.41 -38.53 -6.34
N GLY A 113 -11.06 -37.74 -7.35
CA GLY A 113 -11.96 -36.74 -7.96
C GLY A 113 -12.36 -35.59 -7.02
N LYS A 114 -11.89 -35.58 -5.78
CA LYS A 114 -12.07 -34.46 -4.85
C LYS A 114 -11.07 -33.36 -5.21
N ALA A 115 -11.60 -32.17 -5.51
CA ALA A 115 -10.80 -30.97 -5.71
C ALA A 115 -9.84 -30.78 -4.53
N ILE A 116 -8.53 -30.85 -4.77
CA ILE A 116 -7.56 -30.46 -3.75
C ILE A 116 -7.70 -28.95 -3.57
N ARG A 117 -8.18 -28.52 -2.40
CA ARG A 117 -8.14 -27.12 -1.97
C ARG A 117 -6.74 -26.79 -1.48
N THR A 118 -5.78 -26.68 -2.38
CA THR A 118 -4.49 -26.09 -2.02
C THR A 118 -4.70 -24.58 -2.02
N GLY A 119 -4.66 -23.96 -0.83
CA GLY A 119 -4.99 -22.55 -0.58
C GLY A 119 -4.21 -21.61 -1.48
N THR A 120 -4.79 -21.30 -2.63
CA THR A 120 -4.27 -20.34 -3.60
C THR A 120 -4.84 -18.99 -3.19
N GLU A 121 -4.03 -17.94 -3.10
CA GLU A 121 -4.54 -16.60 -2.76
C GLU A 121 -5.53 -16.14 -3.83
N HIS A 122 -6.59 -15.44 -3.43
CA HIS A 122 -7.56 -14.89 -4.38
C HIS A 122 -7.20 -13.45 -4.75
N ASP A 123 -6.99 -13.21 -6.04
CA ASP A 123 -6.67 -11.91 -6.61
C ASP A 123 -7.93 -11.29 -7.25
N TYR A 124 -8.30 -10.10 -6.79
CA TYR A 124 -9.33 -9.27 -7.43
C TYR A 124 -8.66 -8.15 -8.21
N VAL A 125 -8.91 -8.08 -9.52
CA VAL A 125 -8.36 -7.04 -10.39
C VAL A 125 -9.49 -6.10 -10.81
N PHE A 126 -9.36 -4.83 -10.45
CA PHE A 126 -10.30 -3.76 -10.77
C PHE A 126 -9.64 -2.76 -11.71
N ARG A 127 -10.21 -2.58 -12.91
CA ARG A 127 -9.81 -1.54 -13.86
C ARG A 127 -10.74 -0.36 -13.76
N LEU A 128 -10.20 0.83 -13.51
CA LEU A 128 -10.97 2.07 -13.45
C LEU A 128 -11.50 2.39 -14.85
N ARG A 129 -12.79 2.72 -14.94
CA ARG A 129 -13.44 3.14 -16.19
C ARG A 129 -13.35 4.66 -16.37
N GLU A 130 -13.36 5.38 -15.26
CA GLU A 130 -13.33 6.84 -15.21
C GLU A 130 -12.37 7.28 -14.10
N GLY A 131 -11.64 8.36 -14.37
CA GLY A 131 -10.67 8.93 -13.44
C GLY A 131 -9.36 8.13 -13.34
N GLU A 132 -8.48 8.61 -12.46
CA GLU A 132 -7.22 7.96 -12.10
C GLU A 132 -7.14 7.86 -10.57
N ILE A 133 -6.42 6.86 -10.06
CA ILE A 133 -6.06 6.80 -8.64
C ILE A 133 -5.10 7.95 -8.36
N THR A 134 -5.53 8.91 -7.54
CA THR A 134 -4.74 10.11 -7.28
C THR A 134 -3.63 9.85 -6.26
N PRO A 135 -2.53 10.61 -6.30
CA PRO A 135 -1.43 10.50 -5.33
C PRO A 135 -1.86 10.61 -3.87
N GLU A 136 -2.91 11.39 -3.57
CA GLU A 136 -3.44 11.61 -2.22
C GLU A 136 -4.09 10.32 -1.67
N VAL A 137 -4.82 9.60 -2.51
CA VAL A 137 -5.42 8.31 -2.15
C VAL A 137 -4.34 7.28 -1.85
N VAL A 138 -3.26 7.25 -2.64
CA VAL A 138 -2.12 6.37 -2.40
C VAL A 138 -1.43 6.69 -1.08
N GLN A 139 -1.23 7.97 -0.77
CA GLN A 139 -0.63 8.40 0.49
C GLN A 139 -1.47 7.96 1.71
N GLN A 140 -2.79 8.10 1.64
CA GLN A 140 -3.68 7.63 2.72
C GLN A 140 -3.61 6.10 2.88
N LEU A 141 -3.56 5.35 1.78
CA LEU A 141 -3.37 3.90 1.81
C LEU A 141 -2.02 3.51 2.43
N LEU A 142 -0.93 4.18 2.06
CA LEU A 142 0.40 3.94 2.61
C LEU A 142 0.51 4.23 4.10
N THR A 143 -0.26 5.21 4.60
CA THR A 143 -0.26 5.61 6.01
C THR A 143 -0.95 4.59 6.91
N ARG A 144 -2.05 3.99 6.44
CA ARG A 144 -2.83 3.01 7.23
C ARG A 144 -2.38 1.56 7.04
N PHE A 145 -1.86 1.23 5.85
CA PHE A 145 -1.60 -0.15 5.46
C PHE A 145 -0.16 -0.54 5.81
N HIS A 146 -0.01 -1.35 6.86
CA HIS A 146 1.30 -1.75 7.37
C HIS A 146 2.03 -2.77 6.48
N ARG A 147 1.32 -3.49 5.61
CA ARG A 147 1.93 -4.47 4.70
C ARG A 147 2.47 -3.80 3.44
N PRO A 148 3.40 -4.43 2.70
CA PRO A 148 3.91 -3.89 1.44
C PRO A 148 2.80 -3.59 0.43
N ILE A 149 2.85 -2.39 -0.15
CA ILE A 149 1.96 -1.96 -1.24
C ILE A 149 2.80 -1.81 -2.50
N GLU A 150 2.43 -2.55 -3.54
CA GLU A 150 3.02 -2.41 -4.87
C GLU A 150 2.39 -1.20 -5.58
N THR A 151 2.89 0.01 -5.35
CA THR A 151 2.35 1.20 -6.04
C THR A 151 3.25 1.69 -7.17
N GLY A 152 2.65 1.88 -8.35
CA GLY A 152 3.25 2.59 -9.48
C GLY A 152 2.79 4.05 -9.61
N VAL A 153 1.95 4.51 -8.68
CA VAL A 153 1.60 5.92 -8.51
C VAL A 153 2.41 6.46 -7.34
N LEU A 154 3.18 7.52 -7.59
CA LEU A 154 3.98 8.17 -6.56
C LEU A 154 3.04 8.96 -5.63
N PRO A 155 3.21 8.89 -4.29
CA PRO A 155 2.47 9.76 -3.39
C PRO A 155 2.83 11.23 -3.64
N GLY A 156 1.87 12.14 -3.51
CA GLY A 156 1.95 13.51 -4.03
C GLY A 156 2.96 14.41 -3.33
N ASN A 157 3.53 13.95 -2.22
CA ASN A 157 4.37 14.75 -1.35
C ASN A 157 5.82 14.25 -1.40
N GLU A 158 6.57 14.62 -2.43
CA GLU A 158 8.05 14.49 -2.42
C GLU A 158 8.65 15.21 -1.19
N THR A 159 7.93 16.17 -0.62
CA THR A 159 8.31 16.89 0.60
C THR A 159 8.22 16.04 1.87
N GLU A 160 7.30 15.07 1.94
CA GLU A 160 7.19 14.14 3.08
C GLU A 160 8.17 12.97 3.00
N ALA A 161 8.74 12.73 1.82
CA ALA A 161 9.81 11.75 1.56
C ALA A 161 11.06 11.91 2.42
N GLY A 162 11.28 13.14 2.90
CA GLY A 162 12.56 13.62 3.36
C GLY A 162 13.49 13.97 2.20
N ARG A 163 14.77 14.12 2.54
CA ARG A 163 15.80 14.55 1.59
C ARG A 163 16.14 13.45 0.58
N LEU A 164 16.29 13.80 -0.70
CA LEU A 164 16.90 12.93 -1.72
C LEU A 164 18.36 12.68 -1.34
N LEU A 165 18.73 11.41 -1.13
CA LEU A 165 20.10 11.01 -0.79
C LEU A 165 20.96 10.92 -2.04
N PHE A 166 20.47 10.19 -3.05
CA PHE A 166 21.11 10.09 -4.36
C PHE A 166 20.13 9.57 -5.41
N GLU A 167 20.47 9.77 -6.68
CA GLU A 167 19.78 9.18 -7.80
C GLU A 167 20.75 8.56 -8.81
N ILE A 168 20.33 7.47 -9.44
CA ILE A 168 21.11 6.75 -10.44
C ILE A 168 20.22 6.49 -11.66
N PRO A 169 20.66 6.84 -12.87
CA PRO A 169 19.96 6.42 -14.07
C PRO A 169 20.13 4.91 -14.27
N VAL A 170 19.03 4.20 -14.47
CA VAL A 170 19.00 2.74 -14.54
C VAL A 170 18.16 2.25 -15.73
N PHE A 171 18.36 0.99 -16.09
CA PHE A 171 17.47 0.21 -16.92
C PHE A 171 17.00 -1.00 -16.12
N HIS A 172 15.71 -1.04 -15.79
CA HIS A 172 15.10 -2.16 -15.09
C HIS A 172 14.87 -3.31 -16.07
N ARG A 173 15.62 -4.42 -15.88
CA ARG A 173 15.54 -5.59 -16.75
C ARG A 173 14.36 -6.46 -16.37
N GLN A 174 13.53 -6.82 -17.34
CA GLN A 174 12.42 -7.76 -17.19
C GLN A 174 12.72 -9.06 -17.95
N ARG A 175 11.89 -10.10 -17.76
CA ARG A 175 12.07 -11.39 -18.46
C ARG A 175 12.10 -11.23 -19.99
N ALA A 176 11.39 -10.25 -20.51
CA ALA A 176 11.48 -9.81 -21.90
C ALA A 176 11.45 -8.27 -21.92
N GLY A 177 12.49 -7.65 -22.49
CA GLY A 177 12.64 -6.19 -22.52
C GLY A 177 13.01 -5.58 -21.16
N GLY A 178 12.66 -4.31 -20.99
CA GLY A 178 12.90 -3.57 -19.76
C GLY A 178 12.52 -2.10 -19.92
N LYS A 179 12.69 -1.34 -18.83
CA LYS A 179 12.31 0.07 -18.76
C LYS A 179 13.48 0.93 -18.33
N SER A 180 13.77 1.97 -19.11
CA SER A 180 14.68 3.04 -18.69
C SER A 180 14.02 3.92 -17.64
N GLY A 181 14.83 4.44 -16.73
CA GLY A 181 14.35 5.37 -15.71
C GLY A 181 15.43 5.77 -14.72
N TRP A 182 14.98 6.19 -13.56
CA TRP A 182 15.80 6.67 -12.45
C TRP A 182 15.48 5.91 -11.19
N LEU A 183 16.51 5.37 -10.53
CA LEU A 183 16.42 4.89 -9.17
C LEU A 183 16.76 6.05 -8.23
N ARG A 184 15.77 6.53 -7.48
CA ARG A 184 15.88 7.63 -6.53
C ARG A 184 15.76 7.10 -5.12
N VAL A 185 16.76 7.38 -4.31
CA VAL A 185 16.80 6.95 -2.90
C VAL A 185 16.60 8.17 -2.02
N TYR A 186 15.50 8.18 -1.28
CA TYR A 186 15.15 9.21 -0.32
C TYR A 186 15.47 8.75 1.10
N GLU A 187 15.31 9.62 2.10
CA GLU A 187 15.57 9.27 3.49
C GLU A 187 14.64 8.20 4.08
N GLN A 188 13.42 8.07 3.54
CA GLN A 188 12.37 7.20 4.06
C GLN A 188 11.94 6.09 3.09
N TYR A 189 12.24 6.21 1.80
CA TYR A 189 11.79 5.28 0.78
C TYR A 189 12.71 5.24 -0.44
N VAL A 190 12.47 4.27 -1.32
CA VAL A 190 13.13 4.12 -2.62
C VAL A 190 12.08 4.19 -3.71
N VAL A 191 12.39 4.90 -4.79
CA VAL A 191 11.51 5.05 -5.95
C VAL A 191 12.26 4.68 -7.21
N PHE A 192 11.67 3.82 -8.03
CA PHE A 192 12.04 3.69 -9.43
C PHE A 192 11.06 4.49 -10.28
N ASN A 193 11.52 5.54 -10.94
CA ASN A 193 10.73 6.29 -11.90
C ASN A 193 11.09 5.84 -13.31
N ALA A 194 10.20 5.08 -13.94
CA ALA A 194 10.32 4.79 -15.36
C ALA A 194 10.04 6.05 -16.19
N ASP A 195 10.66 6.12 -17.36
CA ASP A 195 10.41 7.20 -18.32
C ASP A 195 8.98 7.12 -18.91
N ASP A 196 8.29 5.98 -18.76
CA ASP A 196 6.90 5.77 -19.19
C ASP A 196 5.88 5.83 -18.03
N THR A 197 4.62 6.14 -18.36
CA THR A 197 3.54 6.45 -17.37
C THR A 197 3.02 5.26 -16.56
N GLY A 198 3.62 4.07 -16.67
CA GLY A 198 3.17 2.85 -15.97
C GLY A 198 4.29 1.97 -15.42
N GLY A 199 5.55 2.38 -15.52
CA GLY A 199 6.70 1.62 -15.04
C GLY A 199 7.22 2.02 -13.66
N ALA A 200 6.71 3.11 -13.08
CA ALA A 200 7.20 3.59 -11.80
C ALA A 200 6.88 2.60 -10.66
N ARG A 201 7.70 2.58 -9.61
CA ARG A 201 7.55 1.75 -8.42
C ARG A 201 8.03 2.50 -7.19
N PHE A 202 7.39 2.26 -6.06
CA PHE A 202 7.70 2.87 -4.77
C PHE A 202 7.82 1.78 -3.72
N TRP A 203 8.87 1.86 -2.89
CA TRP A 203 9.14 0.92 -1.81
C TRP A 203 9.49 1.67 -0.52
N ARG A 204 8.81 1.37 0.58
CA ARG A 204 9.32 1.74 1.91
C ARG A 204 10.48 0.83 2.26
N TYR A 205 11.38 1.27 3.14
CA TYR A 205 12.47 0.39 3.59
C TYR A 205 11.98 -0.91 4.25
N ALA A 206 10.81 -0.87 4.90
CA ALA A 206 10.16 -2.06 5.45
C ALA A 206 9.70 -3.08 4.39
N ASP A 207 9.45 -2.62 3.16
CA ASP A 207 8.99 -3.46 2.06
C ASP A 207 10.18 -4.10 1.31
N ILE A 208 11.40 -3.60 1.54
CA ILE A 208 12.65 -4.12 0.98
C ILE A 208 13.16 -5.26 1.86
N ARG A 209 13.36 -6.42 1.24
CA ARG A 209 13.89 -7.62 1.90
C ARG A 209 15.40 -7.62 1.94
N ASP A 210 16.03 -7.30 0.82
CA ASP A 210 17.48 -7.41 0.64
C ASP A 210 17.93 -6.49 -0.49
N ILE A 211 19.20 -6.07 -0.44
CA ILE A 211 19.84 -5.37 -1.54
C ILE A 211 21.18 -6.04 -1.86
N GLY A 212 21.54 -6.05 -3.14
CA GLY A 212 22.78 -6.69 -3.57
C GLY A 212 23.38 -6.00 -4.77
N GLN A 213 24.71 -5.99 -4.83
CA GLN A 213 25.44 -5.59 -6.02
C GLN A 213 25.90 -6.85 -6.76
N LEU A 214 25.22 -7.19 -7.86
CA LEU A 214 25.56 -8.35 -8.71
C LEU A 214 26.79 -8.08 -9.58
N GLY A 215 27.11 -6.81 -9.82
CA GLY A 215 28.30 -6.38 -10.54
C GLY A 215 28.46 -4.86 -10.50
N ARG A 216 29.55 -4.35 -11.11
CA ARG A 216 29.87 -2.91 -11.11
C ARG A 216 28.74 -2.02 -11.64
N TYR A 217 27.94 -2.54 -12.57
CA TYR A 217 26.82 -1.86 -13.21
C TYR A 217 25.50 -2.61 -13.01
N GLN A 218 25.41 -3.49 -12.02
CA GLN A 218 24.21 -4.29 -11.81
C GLN A 218 23.84 -4.33 -10.33
N PHE A 219 22.63 -3.89 -10.04
CA PHE A 219 22.08 -3.79 -8.70
C PHE A 219 20.77 -4.58 -8.60
N GLU A 220 20.61 -5.31 -7.51
CA GLU A 220 19.40 -6.06 -7.19
C GLU A 220 18.72 -5.46 -5.96
N LEU A 221 17.42 -5.23 -6.08
CA LEU A 221 16.52 -4.87 -5.00
C LEU A 221 15.53 -6.02 -4.80
N ALA A 222 15.70 -6.80 -3.74
CA ALA A 222 14.74 -7.84 -3.36
C ALA A 222 13.71 -7.26 -2.39
N THR A 223 12.45 -7.54 -2.64
CA THR A 223 11.31 -6.99 -1.89
C THR A 223 10.42 -8.10 -1.35
N TRP A 224 9.59 -7.76 -0.38
CA TRP A 224 8.51 -8.63 0.13
C TRP A 224 7.25 -8.60 -0.76
N GLU A 225 7.30 -7.88 -1.88
CA GLU A 225 6.25 -7.85 -2.90
C GLU A 225 6.20 -9.23 -3.57
N GLY A 226 5.32 -10.13 -3.12
CA GLY A 226 5.18 -11.47 -3.70
C GLY A 226 4.32 -11.48 -4.96
N GLN A 227 4.49 -12.51 -5.79
CA GLN A 227 3.48 -12.95 -6.76
C GLN A 227 2.83 -14.23 -6.23
N LEU A 228 1.66 -14.62 -6.74
CA LEU A 228 0.97 -15.85 -6.36
C LEU A 228 1.93 -17.05 -6.21
N GLY A 229 2.05 -17.59 -4.99
CA GLY A 229 2.89 -18.74 -4.67
C GLY A 229 4.39 -18.45 -4.48
N VAL A 230 4.82 -17.19 -4.53
CA VAL A 230 6.23 -16.79 -4.31
C VAL A 230 6.28 -15.61 -3.32
N ASP A 231 6.92 -15.84 -2.17
CA ASP A 231 7.17 -14.79 -1.19
C ASP A 231 8.35 -13.90 -1.63
N GLY A 232 8.00 -12.73 -2.16
CA GLY A 232 8.92 -11.67 -2.56
C GLY A 232 9.29 -11.67 -4.05
N LYS A 233 9.88 -10.56 -4.46
CA LYS A 233 10.23 -10.27 -5.85
C LYS A 233 11.53 -9.49 -5.92
N SER A 234 12.39 -9.92 -6.82
CA SER A 234 13.66 -9.25 -7.11
C SER A 234 13.53 -8.36 -8.34
N TYR A 235 13.99 -7.13 -8.20
CA TYR A 235 14.12 -6.15 -9.26
C TYR A 235 15.60 -6.00 -9.60
N VAL A 236 15.97 -6.29 -10.85
CA VAL A 236 17.36 -6.19 -11.32
C VAL A 236 17.51 -4.96 -12.20
N PHE A 237 18.37 -4.05 -11.77
CA PHE A 237 18.66 -2.79 -12.43
C PHE A 237 20.06 -2.81 -13.04
N ASP A 238 20.13 -2.57 -14.35
CA ASP A 238 21.37 -2.24 -15.03
C ASP A 238 21.64 -0.74 -14.83
N LEU A 239 22.70 -0.41 -14.10
CA LEU A 239 23.08 0.97 -13.77
C LEU A 239 23.82 1.61 -14.96
N LYS A 240 23.43 2.82 -15.37
CA LYS A 240 24.15 3.54 -16.44
C LYS A 240 25.45 4.18 -15.96
N ARG A 241 25.65 4.26 -14.63
CA ARG A 241 26.92 4.61 -13.96
C ARG A 241 27.15 3.65 -12.79
N PRO A 242 28.40 3.41 -12.37
CA PRO A 242 28.62 2.60 -11.18
C PRO A 242 28.02 3.30 -9.95
N MET A 243 27.44 2.51 -9.05
CA MET A 243 27.12 2.98 -7.71
C MET A 243 28.42 3.13 -6.93
N THR A 244 28.59 4.27 -6.27
CA THR A 244 29.75 4.49 -5.39
C THR A 244 29.57 3.72 -4.09
N GLU A 245 30.69 3.42 -3.41
CA GLU A 245 30.66 2.74 -2.11
C GLU A 245 29.84 3.52 -1.08
N ALA A 246 29.98 4.85 -1.05
CA ALA A 246 29.21 5.71 -0.15
C ALA A 246 27.69 5.67 -0.41
N GLU A 247 27.27 5.59 -1.68
CA GLU A 247 25.84 5.46 -2.04
C GLU A 247 25.29 4.10 -1.61
N TYR A 248 26.04 3.03 -1.88
CA TYR A 248 25.66 1.68 -1.49
C TYR A 248 25.56 1.56 0.03
N ASP A 249 26.56 2.03 0.77
CA ASP A 249 26.58 2.01 2.24
C ASP A 249 25.43 2.81 2.84
N SER A 250 25.10 3.96 2.25
CA SER A 250 23.96 4.76 2.70
C SER A 250 22.65 3.99 2.53
N LEU A 251 22.44 3.34 1.39
CA LEU A 251 21.26 2.52 1.15
C LEU A 251 21.22 1.28 2.05
N TRP A 252 22.35 0.61 2.22
CA TRP A 252 22.52 -0.55 3.09
C TRP A 252 22.14 -0.20 4.54
N LYS A 253 22.68 0.89 5.08
CA LYS A 253 22.33 1.34 6.43
C LYS A 253 20.83 1.54 6.56
N LYS A 254 20.18 2.19 5.60
CA LYS A 254 18.73 2.40 5.65
C LYS A 254 17.93 1.10 5.64
N VAL A 255 18.23 0.18 4.73
CA VAL A 255 17.53 -1.11 4.63
C VAL A 255 17.71 -1.95 5.89
N TYR A 256 18.94 -2.13 6.37
CA TYR A 256 19.22 -3.05 7.49
C TYR A 256 19.18 -2.41 8.89
N GLU A 257 19.32 -1.09 9.05
CA GLU A 257 19.07 -0.43 10.33
C GLU A 257 17.58 -0.26 10.61
N GLN A 258 16.77 0.03 9.59
CA GLN A 258 15.32 0.08 9.77
C GLN A 258 14.71 -1.32 9.91
N GLY A 259 15.23 -2.32 9.18
CA GLY A 259 14.88 -3.73 9.39
C GLY A 259 15.21 -4.24 10.81
N ARG A 260 16.29 -3.74 11.43
CA ARG A 260 16.65 -4.02 12.83
C ARG A 260 15.66 -3.42 13.84
N LYS A 261 15.14 -2.22 13.59
CA LYS A 261 14.10 -1.61 14.45
C LYS A 261 12.76 -2.37 14.41
N MET A 262 12.46 -3.03 13.29
CA MET A 262 11.25 -3.85 13.08
C MET A 262 11.43 -5.32 13.52
N GLY A 263 12.57 -5.69 14.11
CA GLY A 263 12.80 -7.03 14.67
C GLY A 263 13.04 -8.15 13.64
N LEU A 264 13.36 -7.83 12.39
CA LEU A 264 13.32 -8.80 11.29
C LEU A 264 14.65 -9.51 10.94
N ARG A 265 15.80 -9.20 11.58
CA ARG A 265 17.02 -10.05 11.61
C ARG A 265 18.21 -9.39 12.35
N PRO A 266 19.11 -10.17 12.99
CA PRO A 266 20.49 -9.73 13.28
C PRO A 266 21.32 -9.68 11.98
N ALA A 267 22.29 -8.76 11.92
CA ALA A 267 23.15 -8.56 10.76
C ALA A 267 23.91 -9.86 10.40
N PRO A 268 24.15 -10.14 9.11
CA PRO A 268 25.10 -11.18 8.74
C PRO A 268 26.47 -10.76 9.26
N THR A 269 27.01 -11.53 10.20
CA THR A 269 28.41 -11.43 10.60
C THR A 269 29.28 -11.76 9.40
N LEU A 270 29.92 -10.74 8.83
CA LEU A 270 31.08 -10.92 7.97
C LEU A 270 32.13 -11.68 8.78
N LYS A 271 32.32 -12.96 8.45
CA LYS A 271 33.50 -13.69 8.93
C LYS A 271 34.71 -13.11 8.19
N GLN A 272 35.62 -12.52 8.96
CA GLN A 272 36.97 -12.18 8.53
C GLN A 272 37.76 -13.45 8.23
#